data_AF-W9ZNI1-F1
#
_entry.id   AF-W9ZNI1-F1
#
_cell.length_a   1.000
_cell.length_b   1.000
_cell.length_c   1.000
_cell.angle_alpha   90.00
_cell.angle_beta   90.00
_cell.angle_gamma   90.00
#
_symmetry.space_group_name_H-M   'P 1'
#
loop_
_entity.id
_entity.type
_entity.pdbx_description
1 polymer ?
#
loop_
_entity_poly.entity_id
_entity_poly.type
_entity_poly.pdbx_seq_one_letter_code
_entity_poly.pdbx_strand_id
1 'polypeptide(L)'
;MANPTRFRHIVPPGGMQLPGLPNIPAGTSVGAGAFMLHHNPEAFPNPREFMPERWLSPSQEMLRDSFYFGARSRHDVLRGAMAVQDKTEIVEWSNAKIVDEKIEVHW
;
A
#
# COMPACT_ATOMS: atom_id res chain seq x y z
N MET A 1 -10.29 -21.26 -7.25
CA MET A 1 -11.13 -20.08 -6.95
C MET A 1 -10.18 -18.95 -6.56
N ALA A 2 -10.10 -17.87 -7.34
CA ALA A 2 -9.18 -16.76 -7.06
C ALA A 2 -9.66 -16.02 -5.80
N ASN A 3 -8.80 -15.90 -4.79
CA ASN A 3 -9.14 -15.20 -3.55
C ASN A 3 -9.26 -13.68 -3.82
N PRO A 4 -10.45 -13.07 -3.67
CA PRO A 4 -10.65 -11.65 -3.95
C PRO A 4 -9.98 -10.74 -2.90
N THR A 5 -9.64 -11.26 -1.73
CA THR A 5 -8.88 -10.56 -0.69
C THR A 5 -7.42 -11.00 -0.73
N ARG A 6 -6.60 -10.24 -1.47
CA ARG A 6 -5.13 -10.31 -1.36
C ARG A 6 -4.71 -9.76 0.03
N PHE A 7 -3.52 -10.12 0.51
CA PHE A 7 -2.98 -9.72 1.83
C PHE A 7 -3.74 -10.29 3.03
N ARG A 8 -3.65 -11.60 3.25
CA ARG A 8 -4.17 -12.25 4.46
C ARG A 8 -3.35 -11.81 5.67
N HIS A 9 -4.01 -11.25 6.67
CA HIS A 9 -3.49 -11.05 8.01
C HIS A 9 -4.29 -11.89 9.00
N ILE A 10 -3.61 -12.39 10.04
CA ILE A 10 -4.27 -13.08 11.15
C ILE A 10 -4.41 -12.09 12.31
N VAL A 11 -5.61 -11.98 12.85
CA VAL A 11 -5.87 -11.13 14.02
C VAL A 11 -5.05 -11.65 15.21
N PRO A 12 -4.24 -10.80 15.88
CA PRO A 12 -3.36 -11.22 16.96
C PRO A 12 -4.14 -11.65 18.22
N PRO A 13 -3.45 -12.28 19.20
CA PRO A 13 -4.01 -12.47 20.54
C PRO A 13 -4.55 -11.15 21.10
N GLY A 14 -5.74 -11.18 21.70
CA GLY A 14 -6.46 -9.98 22.19
C GLY A 14 -7.54 -9.47 21.23
N GLY A 15 -7.60 -9.97 19.99
CA GLY A 15 -8.59 -9.54 19.01
C GLY A 15 -8.22 -8.23 18.32
N MET A 16 -9.15 -7.68 17.53
CA MET A 16 -8.99 -6.40 16.86
C MET A 16 -10.30 -5.62 16.89
N GLN A 17 -10.25 -4.41 17.45
CA GLN A 17 -11.37 -3.48 17.46
C GLN A 17 -11.18 -2.46 16.33
N LEU A 18 -12.12 -2.43 15.38
CA LEU A 18 -12.17 -1.41 14.34
C LEU A 18 -13.35 -0.45 14.61
N PRO A 19 -13.25 0.84 14.22
CA PRO A 19 -14.36 1.77 14.35
C PRO A 19 -15.60 1.26 13.59
N GLY A 20 -16.77 1.28 14.25
CA GLY A 20 -18.04 0.89 13.63
C GLY A 20 -18.24 -0.63 13.42
N LEU A 21 -17.30 -1.48 13.83
CA LEU A 21 -17.42 -2.93 13.75
C LEU A 21 -17.39 -3.58 15.14
N PRO A 22 -18.00 -4.75 15.33
CA PRO A 22 -17.79 -5.56 16.53
C PRO A 22 -16.32 -5.98 16.68
N ASN A 23 -15.91 -6.34 17.89
CA ASN A 23 -14.57 -6.88 18.14
C ASN A 23 -14.34 -8.15 17.31
N ILE A 24 -13.25 -8.16 16.54
CA ILE A 24 -12.89 -9.29 15.69
C ILE A 24 -12.05 -10.29 16.52
N PRO A 25 -12.43 -11.57 16.60
CA PRO A 25 -11.72 -12.54 17.42
C PRO A 25 -10.28 -12.82 16.95
N ALA A 26 -9.40 -13.10 17.91
CA ALA A 26 -8.04 -13.60 17.66
C ALA A 26 -8.06 -14.85 16.76
N GLY A 27 -7.06 -14.97 15.88
CA GLY A 27 -6.98 -16.07 14.91
C GLY A 27 -7.86 -15.92 13.67
N THR A 28 -8.72 -14.89 13.61
CA THR A 28 -9.54 -14.62 12.43
C THR A 28 -8.65 -14.18 11.26
N SER A 29 -8.86 -14.77 10.09
CA SER A 29 -8.20 -14.36 8.84
C SER A 29 -8.94 -13.16 8.25
N VAL A 30 -8.27 -12.01 8.21
CA VAL A 30 -8.76 -10.78 7.57
C VAL A 30 -7.92 -10.45 6.33
N GLY A 31 -8.46 -9.65 5.42
CA GLY A 31 -7.71 -9.20 4.24
C GLY A 31 -8.30 -7.92 3.67
N ALA A 32 -7.50 -7.22 2.86
CA ALA A 32 -7.91 -5.99 2.21
C ALA A 32 -8.44 -6.28 0.80
N GLY A 33 -9.69 -5.91 0.55
CA GLY A 33 -10.28 -6.02 -0.79
C GLY A 33 -9.88 -4.82 -1.64
N ALA A 34 -8.80 -4.94 -2.42
CA ALA A 34 -8.31 -3.86 -3.30
C ALA A 34 -9.43 -3.30 -4.18
N PHE A 35 -10.28 -4.17 -4.73
CA PHE A 35 -11.45 -3.77 -5.51
C PHE A 35 -12.37 -2.82 -4.74
N MET A 36 -12.66 -3.11 -3.47
CA MET A 36 -13.54 -2.29 -2.63
C MET A 36 -12.91 -0.92 -2.35
N LEU A 37 -11.60 -0.88 -2.08
CA LEU A 37 -10.87 0.36 -1.84
C LEU A 37 -10.86 1.25 -3.10
N HIS A 38 -10.54 0.68 -4.27
CA HIS A 38 -10.54 1.40 -5.54
C HIS A 38 -11.93 1.87 -5.98
N HIS A 39 -12.99 1.24 -5.46
CA HIS A 39 -14.38 1.61 -5.75
C HIS A 39 -15.08 2.38 -4.62
N ASN A 40 -14.33 2.85 -3.61
CA ASN A 40 -14.87 3.70 -2.56
C ASN A 40 -15.22 5.10 -3.14
N PRO A 41 -16.50 5.51 -3.22
CA PRO A 41 -16.88 6.80 -3.79
C PRO A 41 -16.42 8.00 -2.95
N GLU A 42 -16.12 7.80 -1.66
CA GLU A 42 -15.56 8.86 -0.80
C GLU A 42 -14.11 9.20 -1.17
N ALA A 43 -13.34 8.20 -1.62
CA ALA A 43 -11.98 8.40 -2.09
C ALA A 43 -11.93 8.70 -3.60
N PHE A 44 -12.74 8.00 -4.39
CA PHE A 44 -12.74 8.08 -5.85
C PHE A 44 -14.12 8.49 -6.38
N PRO A 45 -14.39 9.79 -6.59
CA PRO A 45 -15.60 10.23 -7.28
C PRO A 45 -15.74 9.54 -8.63
N ASN A 46 -16.96 9.11 -8.98
CA ASN A 46 -17.25 8.28 -10.16
C ASN A 46 -16.26 7.11 -10.28
N PRO A 47 -16.22 6.18 -9.30
CA PRO A 47 -15.13 5.19 -9.20
C PRO A 47 -15.12 4.17 -10.34
N ARG A 48 -16.24 4.05 -11.08
CA ARG A 48 -16.38 3.12 -12.20
C ARG A 48 -15.95 3.72 -13.54
N GLU A 49 -15.65 5.01 -13.57
CA GLU A 49 -15.21 5.72 -14.77
C GLU A 49 -13.68 5.74 -14.86
N PHE A 50 -13.16 5.47 -16.05
CA PHE A 50 -11.74 5.65 -16.34
C PHE A 50 -11.46 7.16 -16.51
N MET A 51 -10.94 7.80 -15.48
CA MET A 51 -10.57 9.22 -15.52
C MET A 51 -9.10 9.40 -15.06
N PRO A 52 -8.13 9.28 -15.97
CA PRO A 52 -6.70 9.45 -15.66
C PRO A 52 -6.36 10.81 -15.03
N GLU A 53 -7.11 11.86 -15.37
CA GLU A 53 -6.89 13.24 -14.94
C GLU A 53 -7.01 13.40 -13.42
N ARG A 54 -7.70 12.48 -12.73
CA ARG A 54 -7.81 12.49 -11.26
C ARG A 54 -6.45 12.38 -10.54
N TRP A 55 -5.43 11.89 -11.24
CA TRP A 55 -4.08 11.74 -10.72
C TRP A 55 -3.21 12.99 -10.85
N LEU A 56 -3.69 14.05 -11.53
CA LEU A 56 -2.95 15.32 -11.63
C LEU A 56 -2.88 16.03 -10.27
N SER A 57 -3.89 15.87 -9.41
CA SER A 57 -3.98 16.45 -8.07
C SER A 57 -4.73 15.51 -7.11
N PRO A 58 -4.11 14.40 -6.66
CA PRO A 58 -4.80 13.39 -5.87
C PRO A 58 -5.06 13.87 -4.43
N SER A 59 -6.21 13.50 -3.86
CA SER A 59 -6.51 13.74 -2.44
C SER A 59 -5.77 12.74 -1.52
N GLN A 60 -5.72 13.01 -0.22
CA GLN A 60 -5.11 12.08 0.74
C GLN A 60 -5.90 10.77 0.86
N GLU A 61 -7.22 10.82 0.73
CA GLU A 61 -8.10 9.66 0.71
C GLU A 61 -7.84 8.81 -0.53
N MET A 62 -7.65 9.44 -1.71
CA MET A 62 -7.24 8.75 -2.92
C MET A 62 -5.90 8.04 -2.72
N LEU A 63 -4.91 8.73 -2.16
CA LEU A 63 -3.59 8.13 -1.91
C LEU A 63 -3.64 6.98 -0.89
N ARG A 64 -4.50 7.09 0.13
CA ARG A 64 -4.74 6.05 1.13
C ARG A 64 -5.38 4.80 0.52
N ASP A 65 -6.39 4.98 -0.33
CA ASP A 65 -7.18 3.89 -0.91
C ASP A 65 -6.61 3.42 -2.26
N SER A 66 -5.56 4.09 -2.76
CA SER A 66 -4.75 3.69 -3.91
C SER A 66 -3.90 2.46 -3.59
N PHE A 67 -4.51 1.29 -3.79
CA PHE A 67 -3.98 -0.01 -3.36
C PHE A 67 -3.43 -0.85 -4.54
N TYR A 68 -2.54 -0.29 -5.37
CA TYR A 68 -2.00 -1.00 -6.56
C TYR A 68 -1.09 -2.18 -6.20
N PHE A 69 -0.18 -1.97 -5.24
CA PHE A 69 0.84 -2.94 -4.83
C PHE A 69 0.77 -3.30 -3.33
N GLY A 70 -0.34 -2.95 -2.66
CA GLY A 70 -0.50 -3.07 -1.21
C GLY A 70 -0.70 -1.71 -0.53
N ALA A 71 -0.94 -1.72 0.79
CA ALA A 71 -1.14 -0.50 1.56
C ALA A 71 0.20 0.20 1.78
N ARG A 72 0.37 1.36 1.13
CA ARG A 72 1.52 2.28 1.22
C ARG A 72 2.87 1.63 0.89
N SER A 73 3.52 2.16 -0.14
CA SER A 73 4.99 2.28 -0.13
C SER A 73 5.35 2.93 1.20
N ARG A 74 5.85 2.15 2.15
CA ARG A 74 6.17 2.70 3.46
C ARG A 74 7.28 3.74 3.25
N HIS A 75 7.00 5.01 3.51
CA HIS A 75 8.05 5.99 3.72
C HIS A 75 8.87 5.55 4.95
N ASP A 76 10.18 5.81 4.92
CA ASP A 76 11.07 5.59 6.06
C ASP A 76 11.23 4.10 6.49
N VAL A 77 11.14 3.15 5.53
CA VAL A 77 11.34 1.70 5.79
C VAL A 77 12.70 1.37 6.37
N LEU A 78 13.69 2.24 6.16
CA LEU A 78 15.04 2.09 6.67
C LEU A 78 15.27 2.86 7.97
N ARG A 79 14.23 3.44 8.60
CA ARG A 79 14.37 4.14 9.88
C ARG A 79 14.91 3.18 10.94
N GLY A 80 16.11 3.48 11.44
CA GLY A 80 16.77 2.65 12.45
C GLY A 80 17.40 1.36 11.90
N ALA A 81 17.39 1.14 10.58
CA ALA A 81 18.18 0.10 9.97
C ALA A 81 19.68 0.44 10.10
N MET A 82 20.50 -0.57 10.41
CA MET A 82 21.95 -0.45 10.47
C MET A 82 22.55 -1.35 9.38
N ALA A 83 23.55 -0.83 8.66
CA ALA A 83 24.34 -1.67 7.76
C ALA A 83 25.10 -2.72 8.59
N VAL A 84 24.93 -4.00 8.26
CA VAL A 84 25.62 -5.13 8.91
C VAL A 84 26.82 -5.63 8.12
N GLN A 85 27.17 -4.95 7.03
CA GLN A 85 28.28 -5.25 6.15
C GLN A 85 29.04 -3.97 5.82
N ASP A 86 30.30 -4.11 5.46
CA ASP A 86 31.18 -2.99 5.14
C ASP A 86 30.82 -2.29 3.82
N LYS A 87 29.93 -2.90 3.03
CA LYS A 87 29.50 -2.40 1.73
C LYS A 87 27.99 -2.48 1.58
N THR A 88 27.39 -1.39 1.15
CA THR A 88 26.00 -1.33 0.66
C THR A 88 26.05 -0.89 -0.80
N GLU A 89 25.36 -1.62 -1.68
CA GLU A 89 25.26 -1.28 -3.10
C GLU A 89 23.81 -0.99 -3.44
N ILE A 90 23.59 0.12 -4.16
CA ILE A 90 22.30 0.39 -4.77
C ILE A 90 22.31 -0.30 -6.14
N VAL A 91 21.29 -1.09 -6.44
CA VAL A 91 21.18 -1.83 -7.70
C VAL A 91 20.11 -1.16 -8.56
N GLU A 92 20.44 -0.87 -9.81
CA GLU A 92 19.46 -0.39 -10.80
C GLU A 92 18.41 -1.46 -11.04
N TRP A 93 17.13 -1.08 -11.03
CA TRP A 93 16.05 -2.04 -11.22
C TRP A 93 14.87 -1.46 -11.98
N SER A 94 14.40 -2.25 -12.96
CA SER A 94 13.23 -2.13 -13.82
C SER A 94 12.99 -0.79 -14.54
N ASN A 95 12.99 0.38 -13.89
CA ASN A 95 12.85 1.73 -14.48
C ASN A 95 13.62 2.82 -13.70
N ALA A 96 14.58 2.42 -12.87
CA ALA A 96 15.35 3.32 -12.02
C ALA A 96 16.82 3.38 -12.47
N LYS A 97 17.38 4.59 -12.47
CA LYS A 97 18.80 4.84 -12.74
C LYS A 97 19.46 5.48 -11.52
N ILE A 98 20.73 5.16 -11.29
CA ILE A 98 21.53 5.88 -10.29
C ILE A 98 22.17 7.09 -10.96
N VAL A 99 21.83 8.29 -10.50
CA VAL A 99 22.38 9.57 -10.97
C VAL A 99 22.88 10.32 -9.74
N ASP A 100 24.18 10.65 -9.70
CA ASP A 100 24.82 11.38 -8.59
C ASP A 100 24.43 10.85 -7.19
N GLU A 101 24.57 9.53 -7.00
CA GLU A 101 24.25 8.83 -5.74
C GLU A 101 22.74 8.83 -5.35
N LYS A 102 21.86 9.25 -6.26
CA LYS A 102 20.40 9.22 -6.07
C LYS A 102 19.74 8.24 -7.02
N ILE A 103 18.62 7.68 -6.59
CA ILE A 103 17.77 6.84 -7.43
C ILE A 103 16.75 7.74 -8.11
N GLU A 104 16.85 7.87 -9.43
CA GLU A 104 15.84 8.55 -10.24
C GLU A 104 14.94 7.51 -10.92
N VAL A 105 13.62 7.69 -10.79
CA VAL A 105 12.63 6.81 -11.42
C VAL A 105 12.06 7.52 -12.63
N HIS A 106 12.25 6.94 -13.81
CA HIS A 106 11.72 7.45 -15.05
C HIS A 106 10.46 6.66 -15.43
N TRP A 107 9.35 7.35 -15.67
CA TRP A 107 8.08 6.78 -16.13
C TRP A 107 7.75 7.28 -17.52
#